data_AF-A0A8H4SBW2-F1
#
_entry.id   AF-A0A8H4SBW2-F1
#
_cell.length_a   1.000
_cell.length_b   1.000
_cell.length_c   1.000
_cell.angle_alpha   90.00
_cell.angle_beta   90.00
_cell.angle_gamma   90.00
#
_symmetry.space_group_name_H-M   'P 1'
#
loop_
_entity.id
_entity.type
_entity.pdbx_description
1 polymer ?
#
loop_
_entity_poly.entity_id
_entity_poly.type
_entity_poly.pdbx_seq_one_letter_code
_entity_poly.pdbx_strand_id
1 'polypeptide(L)'
;MYGVCTRISDCKMSVEWVKQNIHGFGGDPDRITISDQSCGSASVDYWPYAYQSEPLVAGLISHSGTALSFATNNRTTAAKHWYAVSVQLGCGSSGDVLPCMRKQNASAILAAASALKVPSTNPARKSPAFQPTVDNVTIFDNYTLLSQQGKFACILLTSTFFEQPYLVGHNSNEAGFYKIASYAQGSKLTDKQWDDFNMQTFFCPSNLEAAHRSRQHTPVWRFQYNADWENTRLYPSSRAYHGVEFNMIFGESAEITGIVGSDAQRQLKSQMRSAWGSFIADPQHGLQALGWPGYDPEGEFT
;
A
#
# COMPACT_ATOMS: atom_id res chain seq x y z
N MET A 1 -13.23 -9.93 -0.45
CA MET A 1 -12.19 -9.32 0.40
C MET A 1 -12.24 -7.81 0.19
N TYR A 2 -12.82 -7.07 1.14
CA TYR A 2 -12.65 -5.63 1.19
C TYR A 2 -11.42 -5.40 2.06
N GLY A 3 -10.29 -5.03 1.45
CA GLY A 3 -9.15 -4.52 2.20
C GLY A 3 -9.61 -3.23 2.89
N VAL A 4 -9.85 -3.31 4.19
CA VAL A 4 -10.03 -2.12 5.00
C VAL A 4 -8.62 -1.54 5.15
N CYS A 5 -8.37 -0.32 4.67
CA CYS A 5 -7.14 0.38 5.06
C CYS A 5 -7.16 0.45 6.59
N THR A 6 -6.24 -0.25 7.24
CA THR A 6 -6.13 -0.26 8.70
C THR A 6 -5.97 1.17 9.19
N ARG A 7 -6.62 1.50 10.29
CA ARG A 7 -6.50 2.80 10.91
C ARG A 7 -5.02 3.04 11.26
N ILE A 8 -4.41 4.09 10.72
CA ILE A 8 -2.96 4.37 10.87
C ILE A 8 -2.53 4.38 12.34
N SER A 9 -3.39 4.85 13.25
CA SER A 9 -3.09 4.86 14.68
C SER A 9 -2.95 3.45 15.28
N ASP A 10 -3.66 2.45 14.77
CA ASP A 10 -3.54 1.07 15.24
C ASP A 10 -2.21 0.46 14.74
N CYS A 11 -1.80 0.81 13.51
CA CYS A 11 -0.47 0.49 13.00
C CYS A 11 0.63 1.18 13.82
N LYS A 12 0.45 2.45 14.21
CA LYS A 12 1.39 3.17 15.08
C LYS A 12 1.61 2.47 16.40
N MET A 13 0.52 2.12 17.08
CA MET A 13 0.60 1.37 18.34
C MET A 13 1.34 0.04 18.19
N SER A 14 1.13 -0.66 17.07
CA SER A 14 1.83 -1.92 16.78
C SER A 14 3.34 -1.72 16.60
N VAL A 15 3.75 -0.69 15.86
CA VAL A 15 5.17 -0.35 15.67
C VAL A 15 5.81 0.10 16.98
N GLU A 16 5.12 0.89 17.79
CA GLU A 16 5.60 1.29 19.12
C GLU A 16 5.81 0.08 20.02
N TRP A 17 4.88 -0.88 20.01
CA TRP A 17 5.04 -2.13 20.74
C TRP A 17 6.24 -2.92 20.23
N VAL A 18 6.41 -3.07 18.91
CA VAL A 18 7.58 -3.75 18.33
C VAL A 18 8.86 -3.04 18.79
N LYS A 19 8.94 -1.72 18.66
CA LYS A 19 10.10 -0.94 19.09
C LYS A 19 10.44 -1.14 20.56
N GLN A 20 9.44 -1.25 21.44
CA GLN A 20 9.66 -1.49 22.87
C GLN A 20 10.11 -2.92 23.19
N ASN A 21 9.70 -3.93 22.39
CA ASN A 21 9.81 -5.33 22.76
C ASN A 21 10.77 -6.16 21.88
N ILE A 22 11.14 -5.67 20.69
CA ILE A 22 11.83 -6.49 19.69
C ILE A 22 13.23 -6.95 20.12
N HIS A 23 13.86 -6.23 21.06
CA HIS A 23 15.11 -6.65 21.69
C HIS A 23 14.99 -8.03 22.36
N GLY A 24 13.84 -8.36 22.95
CA GLY A 24 13.57 -9.67 23.56
C GLY A 24 13.50 -10.82 22.56
N PHE A 25 13.34 -10.51 21.27
CA PHE A 25 13.33 -11.45 20.15
C PHE A 25 14.64 -11.42 19.35
N GLY A 26 15.65 -10.68 19.82
CA GLY A 26 16.94 -10.52 19.15
C GLY A 26 16.92 -9.55 17.96
N GLY A 27 15.85 -8.78 17.77
CA GLY A 27 15.80 -7.74 16.75
C GLY A 27 16.24 -6.37 17.29
N ASP A 28 16.51 -5.47 16.35
CA ASP A 28 17.04 -4.14 16.63
C ASP A 28 15.91 -3.08 16.55
N PRO A 29 15.59 -2.38 17.66
CA PRO A 29 14.50 -1.40 17.70
C PRO A 29 14.75 -0.16 16.84
N ASP A 30 15.98 0.08 16.38
CA ASP A 30 16.34 1.20 15.51
C ASP A 30 16.44 0.81 14.03
N ARG A 31 16.25 -0.48 13.70
CA ARG A 31 16.22 -0.99 12.31
C ARG A 31 14.89 -1.63 11.95
N ILE A 32 13.80 -0.95 12.28
CA ILE A 32 12.44 -1.38 11.93
C ILE A 32 12.08 -0.87 10.54
N THR A 33 11.70 -1.76 9.63
CA THR A 33 11.14 -1.40 8.31
C THR A 33 9.70 -1.85 8.22
N ILE A 34 8.80 -0.97 7.80
CA ILE A 34 7.40 -1.31 7.53
C ILE A 34 7.18 -1.53 6.04
N SER A 35 6.46 -2.59 5.70
CA SER A 35 6.21 -3.04 4.34
C SER A 35 4.79 -3.53 4.22
N ASP A 36 4.12 -3.20 3.13
CA ASP A 36 2.76 -3.68 2.88
C ASP A 36 2.38 -3.60 1.39
N GLN A 37 1.19 -4.06 1.04
CA GLN A 37 0.67 -4.21 -0.32
C GLN A 37 -0.63 -3.42 -0.50
N SER A 38 -0.84 -2.86 -1.69
CA SER A 38 -2.09 -2.21 -2.09
C SER A 38 -2.51 -1.09 -1.13
N CYS A 39 -3.72 -1.18 -0.58
CA CYS A 39 -4.23 -0.24 0.42
C CYS A 39 -3.42 -0.20 1.73
N GLY A 40 -2.78 -1.31 2.09
CA GLY A 40 -1.83 -1.36 3.20
C GLY A 40 -0.54 -0.60 2.85
N SER A 41 -0.06 -0.76 1.63
CA SER A 41 1.08 0.00 1.08
C SER A 41 0.83 1.51 1.05
N ALA A 42 -0.39 1.93 0.69
CA ALA A 42 -0.78 3.33 0.84
C ALA A 42 -0.73 3.81 2.30
N SER A 43 -1.02 2.91 3.26
CA SER A 43 -0.91 3.22 4.69
C SER A 43 0.54 3.33 5.16
N VAL A 44 1.45 2.50 4.62
CA VAL A 44 2.91 2.66 4.77
C VAL A 44 3.35 4.01 4.23
N ASP A 45 2.82 4.43 3.08
CA ASP A 45 3.19 5.71 2.47
C ASP A 45 2.55 6.93 3.16
N TYR A 46 1.39 6.79 3.82
CA TYR A 46 0.83 7.85 4.68
C TYR A 46 1.68 8.12 5.92
N TRP A 47 2.39 7.09 6.41
CA TRP A 47 3.20 7.15 7.62
C TRP A 47 4.18 8.34 7.68
N PRO A 48 5.07 8.54 6.68
CA PRO A 48 6.02 9.65 6.72
C PRO A 48 5.34 11.02 6.67
N TYR A 49 4.14 11.14 6.10
CA TYR A 49 3.39 12.41 6.12
C TYR A 49 2.78 12.71 7.49
N ALA A 50 2.29 11.67 8.18
CA ALA A 50 1.64 11.80 9.48
C ALA A 50 2.64 12.00 10.64
N TYR A 51 3.82 11.40 10.55
CA TYR A 51 4.80 11.35 11.66
C TYR A 51 6.13 12.01 11.30
N GLN A 52 6.07 13.21 10.71
CA GLN A 52 7.25 13.92 10.19
C GLN A 52 8.37 14.13 11.22
N SER A 53 8.00 14.39 12.48
CA SER A 53 8.93 14.68 13.58
C SER A 53 9.25 13.48 14.47
N GLU A 54 8.66 12.31 14.19
CA GLU A 54 8.79 11.09 15.00
C GLU A 54 9.10 9.87 14.10
N PRO A 55 10.32 9.79 13.55
CA PRO A 55 10.71 8.67 12.70
C PRO A 55 10.86 7.40 13.55
N LEU A 56 9.76 6.65 13.66
CA LEU A 56 9.70 5.39 14.41
C LEU A 56 10.26 4.19 13.63
N VAL A 57 10.46 4.33 12.31
CA VAL A 57 10.87 3.26 11.40
C VAL A 57 12.02 3.74 10.51
N ALA A 58 12.98 2.84 10.26
CA ALA A 58 14.21 3.06 9.51
C ALA A 58 14.03 3.01 7.98
N GLY A 59 12.99 2.34 7.50
CA GLY A 59 12.73 2.18 6.07
C GLY A 59 11.26 1.92 5.78
N LEU A 60 10.87 2.21 4.54
CA LEU A 60 9.53 2.01 4.02
C LEU A 60 9.59 1.14 2.75
N ILE A 61 8.68 0.18 2.63
CA ILE A 61 8.51 -0.61 1.41
C ILE A 61 7.04 -0.60 0.98
N SER A 62 6.79 -0.11 -0.23
CA SER A 62 5.45 0.00 -0.78
C SER A 62 5.28 -0.83 -2.06
N HIS A 63 4.37 -1.79 -2.00
CA HIS A 63 3.96 -2.63 -3.11
C HIS A 63 2.59 -2.23 -3.66
N SER A 64 2.55 -1.76 -4.91
CA SER A 64 1.31 -1.50 -5.64
C SER A 64 0.34 -0.57 -4.89
N GLY A 65 0.85 0.42 -4.16
CA GLY A 65 0.04 1.38 -3.45
C GLY A 65 0.85 2.50 -2.82
N THR A 66 0.36 3.72 -2.95
CA THR A 66 0.96 4.94 -2.42
C THR A 66 -0.11 5.87 -1.88
N ALA A 67 0.29 6.95 -1.22
CA ALA A 67 -0.60 8.00 -0.78
C ALA A 67 -1.36 8.66 -1.95
N LEU A 68 -0.83 8.59 -3.17
CA LEU A 68 -1.42 9.10 -4.42
C LEU A 68 -2.32 8.09 -5.14
N SER A 69 -2.36 6.82 -4.72
CA SER A 69 -3.04 5.75 -5.46
C SER A 69 -4.56 5.74 -5.28
N PHE A 70 -5.06 6.16 -4.11
CA PHE A 70 -6.45 5.95 -3.72
C PHE A 70 -7.10 7.23 -3.20
N ALA A 71 -8.37 7.42 -3.57
CA ALA A 71 -9.16 8.52 -3.04
C ALA A 71 -9.43 8.32 -1.54
N THR A 72 -9.45 9.43 -0.81
CA THR A 72 -9.85 9.48 0.60
C THR A 72 -11.26 10.06 0.74
N ASN A 73 -11.91 9.80 1.87
CA ASN A 73 -13.14 10.49 2.22
C ASN A 73 -12.81 11.85 2.86
N ASN A 74 -13.62 12.87 2.58
CA ASN A 74 -13.69 14.04 3.46
C ASN A 74 -14.62 13.73 4.65
N ARG A 75 -14.58 14.58 5.69
CA ARG A 75 -15.39 14.40 6.91
C ARG A 75 -16.89 14.32 6.62
N THR A 76 -17.39 15.10 5.66
CA THR A 76 -18.81 15.12 5.28
C THR A 76 -19.25 13.79 4.65
N THR A 77 -18.48 13.26 3.71
CA THR A 77 -18.74 11.96 3.07
C THR A 77 -18.64 10.83 4.08
N ALA A 78 -17.62 10.82 4.94
CA ALA A 78 -17.47 9.82 5.99
C ALA A 78 -18.66 9.83 6.97
N ALA A 79 -19.09 11.02 7.43
CA ALA A 79 -20.27 11.17 8.28
C ALA A 79 -21.55 10.69 7.58
N LYS A 80 -21.73 11.03 6.29
CA LYS A 80 -22.87 10.56 5.50
C LYS A 80 -22.91 9.03 5.42
N HIS A 81 -21.79 8.37 5.14
CA HIS A 81 -21.72 6.91 5.11
C HIS A 81 -21.99 6.29 6.49
N TRP A 82 -21.41 6.86 7.55
CA TRP A 82 -21.65 6.43 8.94
C TRP A 82 -23.13 6.46 9.30
N TYR A 83 -23.81 7.60 9.09
CA TYR A 83 -25.24 7.71 9.39
C TYR A 83 -26.11 6.86 8.49
N ALA A 84 -25.72 6.62 7.23
CA ALA A 84 -26.44 5.71 6.36
C ALA A 84 -26.43 4.27 6.88
N VAL A 85 -25.28 3.78 7.38
CA VAL A 85 -25.21 2.47 8.07
C VAL A 85 -26.03 2.49 9.35
N SER A 86 -25.91 3.53 10.16
CA SER A 86 -26.66 3.69 11.41
C SER A 86 -28.17 3.61 11.20
N VAL A 87 -28.70 4.26 10.17
CA VAL A 87 -30.13 4.18 9.81
C VAL A 87 -30.55 2.76 9.45
N GLN A 88 -29.75 2.05 8.66
CA GLN A 88 -30.08 0.66 8.28
C GLN A 88 -30.16 -0.28 9.50
N LEU A 89 -29.44 0.04 10.58
CA LEU A 89 -29.43 -0.71 11.83
C LEU A 89 -30.40 -0.16 12.88
N GLY A 90 -31.22 0.83 12.53
CA GLY A 90 -32.21 1.43 13.45
C GLY A 90 -31.60 2.31 14.54
N CYS A 91 -30.35 2.75 14.40
CA CYS A 91 -29.65 3.57 15.40
C CYS A 91 -29.84 5.09 15.21
N GLY A 92 -30.47 5.51 14.12
CA GLY A 92 -30.77 6.93 13.84
C GLY A 92 -29.87 7.55 12.76
N SER A 93 -30.20 8.77 12.35
CA SER A 93 -29.61 9.48 11.21
C SER A 93 -28.75 10.70 11.58
N SER A 94 -28.67 11.04 12.86
CA SER A 94 -27.91 12.19 13.38
C SER A 94 -27.63 12.03 14.88
N GLY A 95 -26.75 12.88 15.42
CA GLY A 95 -26.41 12.88 16.85
C GLY A 95 -25.49 11.73 17.27
N ASP A 96 -25.42 11.46 18.57
CA ASP A 96 -24.61 10.37 19.10
C ASP A 96 -25.31 9.02 18.95
N VAL A 97 -25.09 8.38 17.79
CA VAL A 97 -25.59 7.04 17.48
C VAL A 97 -24.68 5.92 17.99
N LEU A 98 -23.50 6.25 18.53
CA LEU A 98 -22.46 5.29 18.88
C LEU A 98 -22.89 4.29 19.98
N PRO A 99 -23.62 4.69 21.05
CA PRO A 99 -24.11 3.75 22.06
C PRO A 99 -25.05 2.67 21.49
N CYS A 100 -25.85 3.02 20.48
CA CYS A 100 -26.68 2.05 19.78
C CYS A 100 -25.83 1.17 18.86
N MET A 101 -24.95 1.77 18.06
CA MET A 101 -24.11 1.06 17.09
C MET A 101 -23.21 0.02 17.76
N ARG A 102 -22.69 0.29 18.96
CA ARG A 102 -21.88 -0.67 19.75
C ARG A 102 -22.66 -1.89 20.24
N LYS A 103 -23.99 -1.85 20.26
CA LYS A 103 -24.85 -2.99 20.62
C LYS A 103 -25.21 -3.86 19.41
N GLN A 104 -24.93 -3.39 18.19
CA GLN A 104 -25.23 -4.11 16.96
C GLN A 104 -24.25 -5.25 16.74
N ASN A 105 -24.72 -6.31 16.08
CA ASN A 105 -23.85 -7.42 15.68
C ASN A 105 -22.85 -6.96 14.62
N ALA A 106 -21.58 -7.37 14.74
CA ALA A 106 -20.54 -7.02 13.77
C ALA A 106 -20.90 -7.44 12.34
N SER A 107 -21.51 -8.62 12.17
CA SER A 107 -21.99 -9.10 10.86
C SER A 107 -23.07 -8.21 10.25
N ALA A 108 -23.97 -7.65 11.08
CA ALA A 108 -24.99 -6.71 10.63
C ALA A 108 -24.38 -5.37 10.20
N ILE A 109 -23.37 -4.88 10.95
CA ILE A 109 -22.60 -3.68 10.57
C ILE A 109 -21.91 -3.88 9.23
N LEU A 110 -21.23 -5.01 9.04
CA LEU A 110 -20.54 -5.35 7.78
C LEU A 110 -21.52 -5.46 6.61
N ALA A 111 -22.66 -6.12 6.81
CA ALA A 111 -23.71 -6.24 5.81
C ALA A 111 -24.26 -4.86 5.41
N ALA A 112 -24.60 -4.01 6.38
CA ALA A 112 -25.09 -2.66 6.13
C ALA A 112 -24.04 -1.77 5.42
N ALA A 113 -22.78 -1.85 5.85
CA ALA A 113 -21.67 -1.13 5.23
C ALA A 113 -21.43 -1.53 3.77
N SER A 114 -21.45 -2.84 3.47
CA SER A 114 -21.24 -3.38 2.12
C SER A 114 -22.41 -3.10 1.16
N ALA A 115 -23.62 -2.88 1.68
CA ALA A 115 -24.79 -2.52 0.91
C ALA A 115 -24.82 -1.04 0.48
N LEU A 116 -23.94 -0.20 1.03
CA LEU A 116 -23.89 1.22 0.67
C LEU A 116 -23.47 1.42 -0.79
N LYS A 117 -24.27 2.21 -1.51
CA LYS A 117 -23.95 2.62 -2.88
C LYS A 117 -23.05 3.86 -2.83
N VAL A 118 -21.77 3.65 -3.12
CA VAL A 118 -20.78 4.72 -3.29
C VAL A 118 -20.63 5.02 -4.78
N PRO A 119 -20.67 6.29 -5.21
CA PRO A 119 -20.37 6.65 -6.59
C PRO A 119 -19.01 6.11 -7.03
N SER A 120 -18.97 5.40 -8.15
CA SER A 120 -17.70 4.89 -8.68
C SER A 120 -16.94 6.02 -9.34
N THR A 121 -15.70 6.25 -8.89
CA THR A 121 -14.75 7.15 -9.54
C THR A 121 -13.89 6.41 -10.58
N ASN A 122 -13.95 5.09 -10.59
CA ASN A 122 -13.20 4.23 -11.49
C ASN A 122 -14.08 3.06 -11.95
N PRO A 123 -14.16 2.75 -13.27
CA PRO A 123 -14.98 1.65 -13.76
C PRO A 123 -14.43 0.26 -13.40
N ALA A 124 -13.12 0.14 -13.15
CA ALA A 124 -12.44 -1.12 -12.85
C ALA A 124 -12.49 -1.53 -11.37
N ARG A 125 -12.81 -0.59 -10.47
CA ARG A 125 -12.85 -0.84 -9.02
C ARG A 125 -13.92 0.02 -8.34
N LYS A 126 -14.74 -0.61 -7.51
CA LYS A 126 -15.67 0.11 -6.62
C LYS A 126 -14.91 0.76 -5.46
N SER A 127 -15.25 2.00 -5.17
CA SER A 127 -14.72 2.70 -3.99
C SER A 127 -15.40 2.18 -2.72
N PRO A 128 -14.64 1.80 -1.68
CA PRO A 128 -15.21 1.39 -0.40
C PRO A 128 -15.87 2.58 0.30
N ALA A 129 -17.01 2.34 0.97
CA ALA A 129 -17.70 3.39 1.74
C ALA A 129 -16.86 3.86 2.93
N PHE A 130 -16.16 2.92 3.56
CA PHE A 130 -15.26 3.17 4.68
C PHE A 130 -13.83 3.01 4.19
N GLN A 131 -13.11 4.13 4.17
CA GLN A 131 -11.74 4.28 3.72
C GLN A 131 -11.09 5.44 4.49
N PRO A 132 -9.78 5.68 4.34
CA PRO A 132 -9.10 6.75 5.04
C PRO A 132 -9.85 8.08 4.88
N THR A 133 -10.02 8.79 5.98
CA THR A 133 -10.79 10.04 6.04
C THR A 133 -9.86 11.17 6.44
N VAL A 134 -9.87 12.25 5.66
CA VAL A 134 -9.07 13.45 5.95
C VAL A 134 -9.39 13.97 7.34
N ASP A 135 -8.41 13.89 8.23
CA ASP A 135 -8.46 14.41 9.59
C ASP A 135 -7.43 15.53 9.82
N ASN A 136 -6.49 15.73 8.88
CA ASN A 136 -5.34 16.63 8.97
C ASN A 136 -4.38 16.30 10.13
N VAL A 137 -4.37 15.04 10.56
CA VAL A 137 -3.47 14.50 11.59
C VAL A 137 -2.76 13.27 11.06
N THR A 138 -3.53 12.27 10.63
CA THR A 138 -3.00 11.02 10.05
C THR A 138 -3.27 10.92 8.56
N ILE A 139 -4.31 11.58 8.06
CA ILE A 139 -4.69 11.63 6.65
C ILE A 139 -4.90 13.08 6.21
N PHE A 140 -4.22 13.44 5.13
CA PHE A 140 -4.27 14.78 4.53
C PHE A 140 -5.07 14.81 3.24
N ASP A 141 -5.46 16.01 2.80
CA ASP A 141 -6.32 16.25 1.65
C ASP A 141 -5.57 16.27 0.31
N ASN A 142 -4.31 16.70 0.27
CA ASN A 142 -3.55 16.87 -0.97
C ASN A 142 -2.12 16.30 -0.89
N TYR A 143 -2.01 14.99 -0.99
CA TYR A 143 -0.71 14.30 -1.00
C TYR A 143 0.16 14.67 -2.19
N THR A 144 -0.40 15.01 -3.35
CA THR A 144 0.38 15.45 -4.51
C THR A 144 1.17 16.71 -4.18
N LEU A 145 0.54 17.67 -3.50
CA LEU A 145 1.22 18.90 -3.08
C LEU A 145 2.23 18.63 -1.96
N LEU A 146 1.89 17.77 -0.99
CA LEU A 146 2.79 17.42 0.11
C LEU A 146 4.06 16.72 -0.37
N SER A 147 3.93 15.74 -1.28
CA SER A 147 5.06 15.01 -1.86
C SER A 147 5.94 15.95 -2.69
N GLN A 148 5.34 16.80 -3.52
CA GLN A 148 6.05 17.84 -4.29
C GLN A 148 6.87 18.80 -3.42
N GLN A 149 6.37 19.14 -2.23
CA GLN A 149 6.99 20.08 -1.30
C GLN A 149 7.97 19.39 -0.32
N GLY A 150 8.17 18.08 -0.40
CA GLY A 150 9.03 17.36 0.54
C GLY A 150 8.49 17.31 1.98
N LYS A 151 7.17 17.44 2.17
CA LYS A 151 6.54 17.46 3.50
C LYS A 151 6.29 16.05 4.05
N PHE A 152 7.35 15.26 4.12
CA PHE A 152 7.36 13.91 4.66
C PHE A 152 8.53 13.75 5.65
N ALA A 153 8.48 12.71 6.47
CA ALA A 153 9.42 12.53 7.57
C ALA A 153 10.88 12.44 7.12
N CYS A 154 11.74 13.12 7.88
CA CYS A 154 13.18 12.90 7.86
C CYS A 154 13.54 12.11 9.12
N ILE A 155 14.36 11.07 8.97
CA ILE A 155 14.91 10.30 10.08
C ILE A 155 16.05 11.09 10.72
N LEU A 156 16.05 11.16 12.06
CA LEU A 156 17.15 11.70 12.84
C LEU A 156 17.91 10.52 13.45
N LEU A 157 18.99 10.08 12.79
CA LEU A 157 19.91 9.09 13.37
C LEU A 157 21.12 9.86 13.90
N THR A 158 21.33 9.79 15.22
CA THR A 158 22.58 10.18 15.89
C THR A 158 23.11 11.56 15.47
N SER A 159 22.32 12.62 15.67
CA SER A 159 22.69 14.02 15.38
C SER A 159 22.81 14.40 13.90
N THR A 160 22.46 13.48 12.99
CA THR A 160 22.45 13.68 11.53
C THR A 160 21.05 13.44 10.98
N PHE A 161 20.59 14.36 10.13
CA PHE A 161 19.33 14.21 9.40
C PHE A 161 19.56 13.31 8.18
N PHE A 162 18.84 12.20 8.12
CA PHE A 162 18.76 11.33 6.94
C PHE A 162 17.31 11.27 6.49
N GLU A 163 17.02 11.49 5.22
CA GLU A 163 15.66 11.31 4.72
C GLU A 163 15.26 9.83 4.76
N GLN A 164 13.96 9.56 4.97
CA GLN A 164 13.47 8.19 5.18
C GLN A 164 13.56 7.35 3.89
N PRO A 165 14.43 6.31 3.84
CA PRO A 165 14.61 5.53 2.62
C PRO A 165 13.35 4.78 2.20
N TYR A 166 13.15 4.68 0.89
CA TYR A 166 11.92 4.13 0.33
C TYR A 166 12.15 3.19 -0.84
N LEU A 167 11.64 1.97 -0.73
CA LEU A 167 11.51 1.04 -1.85
C LEU A 167 10.06 1.01 -2.32
N VAL A 168 9.78 1.38 -3.56
CA VAL A 168 8.41 1.44 -4.08
C VAL A 168 8.28 0.78 -5.45
N GLY A 169 7.19 0.08 -5.69
CA GLY A 169 6.98 -0.54 -6.99
C GLY A 169 5.56 -1.01 -7.22
N HIS A 170 5.37 -1.64 -8.38
CA HIS A 170 4.10 -2.15 -8.85
C HIS A 170 4.32 -3.31 -9.82
N ASN A 171 3.25 -4.04 -10.13
CA ASN A 171 3.26 -5.12 -11.09
C ASN A 171 2.86 -4.61 -12.48
N SER A 172 3.35 -5.23 -13.55
CA SER A 172 3.09 -4.70 -14.89
C SER A 172 1.67 -4.90 -15.42
N ASN A 173 0.85 -5.73 -14.76
CA ASN A 173 -0.56 -5.92 -15.12
C ASN A 173 -1.47 -6.00 -13.89
N GLU A 174 -1.44 -4.99 -13.02
CA GLU A 174 -2.27 -4.88 -11.81
C GLU A 174 -3.75 -5.28 -12.06
N ALA A 175 -4.32 -4.80 -13.16
CA ALA A 175 -5.66 -5.09 -13.66
C ALA A 175 -6.01 -6.58 -13.74
N GLY A 176 -5.01 -7.47 -13.87
CA GLY A 176 -5.23 -8.92 -13.95
C GLY A 176 -6.08 -9.47 -12.79
N PHE A 177 -5.91 -8.93 -11.58
CA PHE A 177 -6.75 -9.33 -10.44
C PHE A 177 -8.16 -8.76 -10.55
N TYR A 178 -8.26 -7.47 -10.88
CA TYR A 178 -9.52 -6.72 -10.92
C TYR A 178 -10.46 -7.16 -12.05
N LYS A 179 -9.91 -7.71 -13.14
CA LYS A 179 -10.67 -8.33 -14.23
C LYS A 179 -11.59 -9.46 -13.74
N ILE A 180 -11.20 -10.22 -12.71
CA ILE A 180 -12.03 -11.27 -12.11
C ILE A 180 -13.30 -10.67 -11.49
N ALA A 181 -13.13 -9.61 -10.68
CA ALA A 181 -14.25 -8.95 -10.03
C ALA A 181 -15.18 -8.25 -11.04
N SER A 182 -14.62 -7.63 -12.08
CA SER A 182 -15.40 -7.03 -13.17
C SER A 182 -16.20 -8.08 -13.94
N TYR A 183 -15.57 -9.21 -14.27
CA TYR A 183 -16.21 -10.33 -14.95
C TYR A 183 -17.36 -10.91 -14.12
N ALA A 184 -17.14 -11.16 -12.83
CA ALA A 184 -18.16 -11.66 -11.90
C ALA A 184 -19.37 -10.72 -11.77
N GLN A 185 -19.19 -9.43 -12.03
CA GLN A 185 -20.24 -8.41 -12.02
C GLN A 185 -20.89 -8.19 -13.40
N GLY A 186 -20.53 -8.98 -14.41
CA GLY A 186 -21.01 -8.83 -15.78
C GLY A 186 -20.51 -7.58 -16.51
N SER A 187 -19.54 -6.86 -15.93
CA SER A 187 -18.96 -5.65 -16.50
C SER A 187 -17.82 -5.99 -17.46
N LYS A 188 -17.93 -5.54 -18.71
CA LYS A 188 -16.88 -5.67 -19.74
C LYS A 188 -16.27 -4.31 -20.01
N LEU A 189 -15.07 -4.10 -19.49
CA LEU A 189 -14.27 -2.90 -19.78
C LEU A 189 -13.40 -3.12 -21.00
N THR A 190 -13.14 -2.06 -21.74
CA THR A 190 -12.22 -2.06 -22.90
C THR A 190 -10.78 -2.15 -22.44
N ASP A 191 -9.87 -2.54 -23.34
CA ASP A 191 -8.44 -2.57 -23.04
C ASP A 191 -7.91 -1.20 -22.59
N LYS A 192 -8.36 -0.12 -23.25
CA LYS A 192 -8.04 1.25 -22.84
C LYS A 192 -8.45 1.53 -21.39
N GLN A 193 -9.63 1.08 -20.96
CA GLN A 193 -10.08 1.29 -19.57
C GLN A 193 -9.23 0.51 -18.56
N TRP A 194 -8.72 -0.66 -18.94
CA TRP A 194 -7.78 -1.42 -18.11
C TRP A 194 -6.40 -0.77 -18.05
N ASP A 195 -5.92 -0.25 -19.17
CA ASP A 195 -4.65 0.47 -19.24
C ASP A 195 -4.72 1.76 -18.43
N ASP A 196 -5.80 2.54 -18.58
CA ASP A 196 -6.05 3.73 -17.77
C ASP A 196 -6.10 3.37 -16.27
N PHE A 197 -6.70 2.23 -15.91
CA PHE A 197 -6.74 1.77 -14.52
C PHE A 197 -5.34 1.44 -13.96
N ASN A 198 -4.53 0.68 -14.70
CA ASN A 198 -3.14 0.38 -14.32
C ASN A 198 -2.34 1.68 -14.15
N MET A 199 -2.45 2.59 -15.12
CA MET A 199 -1.71 3.84 -15.14
C MET A 199 -2.10 4.76 -13.99
N GLN A 200 -3.40 5.01 -13.80
CA GLN A 200 -3.88 6.00 -12.85
C GLN A 200 -3.84 5.50 -11.40
N THR A 201 -3.97 4.20 -11.16
CA THR A 201 -4.07 3.66 -9.80
C THR A 201 -2.72 3.24 -9.22
N PHE A 202 -1.81 2.76 -10.08
CA PHE A 202 -0.57 2.11 -9.61
C PHE A 202 0.69 2.73 -10.22
N PHE A 203 0.78 2.80 -11.56
CA PHE A 203 2.03 3.20 -12.20
C PHE A 203 2.36 4.68 -11.97
N CYS A 204 1.46 5.59 -12.35
CA CYS A 204 1.70 7.02 -12.17
C CYS A 204 1.91 7.39 -10.69
N PRO A 205 1.07 6.93 -9.74
CA PRO A 205 1.26 7.20 -8.32
C PRO A 205 2.63 6.78 -7.78
N SER A 206 3.05 5.54 -8.02
CA SER A 206 4.36 5.04 -7.56
C SER A 206 5.54 5.76 -8.21
N ASN A 207 5.44 6.11 -9.50
CA ASN A 207 6.48 6.85 -10.21
C ASN A 207 6.59 8.29 -9.69
N LEU A 208 5.45 8.94 -9.44
CA LEU A 208 5.41 10.30 -8.92
C LEU A 208 5.99 10.35 -7.51
N GLU A 209 5.57 9.47 -6.61
CA GLU A 209 6.10 9.42 -5.24
C GLU A 209 7.61 9.21 -5.21
N ALA A 210 8.11 8.30 -6.04
CA ALA A 210 9.54 8.06 -6.15
C ALA A 210 10.30 9.29 -6.70
N ALA A 211 9.75 9.96 -7.71
CA ALA A 211 10.36 11.14 -8.31
C ALA A 211 10.31 12.35 -7.38
N HIS A 212 9.23 12.53 -6.62
CA HIS A 212 9.13 13.59 -5.62
C HIS A 212 10.16 13.40 -4.52
N ARG A 213 10.30 12.19 -3.97
CA ARG A 213 11.33 11.86 -2.97
C ARG A 213 12.76 12.00 -3.49
N SER A 214 13.04 11.45 -4.68
CA SER A 214 14.38 11.58 -5.28
C SER A 214 14.78 13.05 -5.49
N ARG A 215 13.86 13.91 -5.92
CA ARG A 215 14.10 15.37 -6.03
C ARG A 215 14.32 16.10 -4.70
N GLN A 216 13.93 15.49 -3.58
CA GLN A 216 14.28 16.00 -2.25
C GLN A 216 15.60 15.40 -1.72
N HIS A 217 16.28 14.56 -2.50
CA HIS A 217 17.47 13.80 -2.11
C HIS A 217 17.22 12.64 -1.16
N THR A 218 15.99 12.11 -1.17
CA THR A 218 15.66 10.90 -0.40
C THR A 218 16.21 9.68 -1.13
N PRO A 219 16.90 8.76 -0.46
CA PRO A 219 17.25 7.47 -1.04
C PRO A 219 16.00 6.68 -1.41
N VAL A 220 15.80 6.50 -2.72
CA VAL A 220 14.63 5.80 -3.26
C VAL A 220 15.09 4.74 -4.24
N TRP A 221 14.43 3.59 -4.20
CA TRP A 221 14.57 2.54 -5.21
C TRP A 221 13.20 2.20 -5.77
N ARG A 222 13.19 1.84 -7.05
CA ARG A 222 11.97 1.46 -7.75
C ARG A 222 12.08 0.08 -8.34
N PHE A 223 10.99 -0.67 -8.28
CA PHE A 223 10.86 -1.93 -9.02
C PHE A 223 9.58 -1.95 -9.85
N GLN A 224 9.62 -2.69 -10.96
CA GLN A 224 8.43 -3.12 -11.68
C GLN A 224 8.49 -4.64 -11.85
N TYR A 225 7.52 -5.34 -11.27
CA TYR A 225 7.45 -6.79 -11.37
C TYR A 225 6.77 -7.20 -12.68
N ASN A 226 7.51 -7.94 -13.51
CA ASN A 226 7.09 -8.30 -14.86
C ASN A 226 6.95 -9.82 -15.09
N ALA A 227 7.40 -10.63 -14.13
CA ALA A 227 7.47 -12.07 -14.34
C ALA A 227 6.08 -12.73 -14.34
N ASP A 228 5.96 -13.79 -15.12
CA ASP A 228 4.70 -14.50 -15.36
C ASP A 228 4.94 -16.00 -15.26
N TRP A 229 4.44 -16.60 -14.18
CA TRP A 229 4.67 -18.01 -13.86
C TRP A 229 3.36 -18.79 -13.87
N GLU A 230 3.39 -19.98 -14.49
CA GLU A 230 2.24 -20.88 -14.59
C GLU A 230 1.57 -21.11 -13.24
N ASN A 231 2.36 -21.44 -12.21
CA ASN A 231 1.89 -21.72 -10.85
C ASN A 231 1.43 -20.48 -10.06
N THR A 232 1.43 -19.29 -10.67
CA THR A 232 0.89 -18.08 -10.03
C THR A 232 -0.28 -17.49 -10.79
N ARG A 233 -0.49 -17.82 -12.07
CA ARG A 233 -1.56 -17.24 -12.89
C ARG A 233 -2.95 -17.56 -12.32
N LEU A 234 -3.80 -16.55 -12.25
CA LEU A 234 -5.24 -16.72 -11.93
C LEU A 234 -6.02 -17.24 -13.14
N TYR A 235 -5.59 -16.85 -14.34
CA TYR A 235 -6.09 -17.27 -15.65
C TYR A 235 -5.00 -16.96 -16.71
N PRO A 236 -5.07 -17.52 -17.93
CA PRO A 236 -3.95 -17.48 -18.89
C PRO A 236 -3.38 -16.08 -19.21
N SER A 237 -4.20 -15.03 -19.13
CA SER A 237 -3.80 -13.64 -19.40
C SER A 237 -3.74 -12.75 -18.15
N SER A 238 -3.73 -13.33 -16.95
CA SER A 238 -3.60 -12.59 -15.69
C SER A 238 -2.21 -11.96 -15.50
N ARG A 239 -1.15 -12.62 -16.01
CA ARG A 239 0.25 -12.15 -15.98
C ARG A 239 0.68 -11.66 -14.59
N ALA A 240 1.53 -10.63 -14.53
CA ALA A 240 1.93 -9.94 -13.30
C ALA A 240 0.75 -9.15 -12.69
N TYR A 241 -0.25 -9.86 -12.16
CA TYR A 241 -1.45 -9.26 -11.56
C TYR A 241 -1.19 -8.68 -10.16
N HIS A 242 -2.10 -7.85 -9.68
CA HIS A 242 -2.00 -7.19 -8.37
C HIS A 242 -1.72 -8.16 -7.21
N GLY A 243 -0.58 -7.96 -6.53
CA GLY A 243 -0.14 -8.74 -5.37
C GLY A 243 0.57 -10.07 -5.70
N VAL A 244 0.77 -10.42 -6.98
CA VAL A 244 1.40 -11.70 -7.35
C VAL A 244 2.89 -11.77 -6.95
N GLU A 245 3.57 -10.63 -6.90
CA GLU A 245 5.00 -10.51 -6.59
C GLU A 245 5.33 -10.95 -5.15
N PHE A 246 4.34 -10.95 -4.25
CA PHE A 246 4.49 -11.49 -2.91
C PHE A 246 4.84 -12.98 -2.91
N ASN A 247 4.48 -13.72 -3.97
CA ASN A 247 4.94 -15.11 -4.13
C ASN A 247 6.46 -15.22 -4.28
N MET A 248 7.15 -14.15 -4.67
CA MET A 248 8.61 -14.16 -4.78
C MET A 248 9.32 -13.80 -3.48
N ILE A 249 8.62 -13.16 -2.54
CA ILE A 249 9.18 -12.66 -1.28
C ILE A 249 8.79 -13.56 -0.11
N PHE A 250 7.50 -13.88 0.00
CA PHE A 250 6.91 -14.59 1.15
C PHE A 250 6.28 -15.93 0.78
N GLY A 251 5.88 -16.11 -0.48
CA GLY A 251 5.00 -17.21 -0.86
C GLY A 251 5.68 -18.49 -1.35
N GLU A 252 4.98 -19.60 -1.15
CA GLU A 252 5.23 -20.88 -1.81
C GLU A 252 4.03 -21.27 -2.68
N SER A 253 3.95 -20.65 -3.86
CA SER A 253 2.89 -20.93 -4.86
C SER A 253 2.74 -22.41 -5.21
N ALA A 254 3.83 -23.18 -5.10
CA ALA A 254 3.83 -24.62 -5.32
C ALA A 254 2.99 -25.40 -4.28
N GLU A 255 2.96 -24.96 -3.02
CA GLU A 255 2.17 -25.62 -1.97
C GLU A 255 0.66 -25.43 -2.19
N ILE A 256 0.27 -24.31 -2.76
CA ILE A 256 -1.15 -23.98 -3.01
C ILE A 256 -1.63 -24.61 -4.32
N THR A 257 -0.80 -24.58 -5.37
CA THR A 257 -1.21 -25.00 -6.72
C THR A 257 -0.85 -26.44 -7.05
N GLY A 258 0.10 -27.04 -6.33
CA GLY A 258 0.73 -28.32 -6.70
C GLY A 258 1.67 -28.22 -7.91
N ILE A 259 1.83 -27.04 -8.52
CA ILE A 259 2.69 -26.83 -9.68
C ILE A 259 4.05 -26.31 -9.21
N VAL A 260 5.08 -27.14 -9.39
CA VAL A 260 6.45 -26.83 -9.00
C VAL A 260 6.95 -25.62 -9.78
N GLY A 261 7.62 -24.70 -9.08
CA GLY A 261 8.21 -23.53 -9.71
C GLY A 261 9.42 -23.86 -10.57
N SER A 262 9.56 -23.16 -11.70
CA SER A 262 10.71 -23.31 -12.59
C SER A 262 12.01 -22.83 -11.94
N ASP A 263 13.15 -23.23 -12.50
CA ASP A 263 14.48 -22.78 -12.04
C ASP A 263 14.61 -21.26 -12.10
N ALA A 264 14.10 -20.64 -13.15
CA ALA A 264 14.06 -19.18 -13.29
C ALA A 264 13.20 -18.52 -12.21
N GLN A 265 12.07 -19.13 -11.82
CA GLN A 265 11.24 -18.63 -10.72
C GLN A 265 11.99 -18.73 -9.38
N ARG A 266 12.68 -19.85 -9.13
CA ARG A 266 13.52 -20.03 -7.92
C ARG A 266 14.67 -19.03 -7.86
N GLN A 267 15.29 -18.73 -9.00
CA GLN A 267 16.32 -17.69 -9.10
C GLN A 267 15.75 -16.31 -8.78
N LEU A 268 14.59 -15.95 -9.34
CA LEU A 268 13.94 -14.66 -9.06
C LEU A 268 13.54 -14.55 -7.58
N LYS A 269 13.00 -15.62 -6.98
CA LYS A 269 12.74 -15.70 -5.53
C LYS A 269 13.99 -15.36 -4.73
N SER A 270 15.13 -15.97 -5.06
CA SER A 270 16.39 -15.71 -4.37
C SER A 270 16.84 -14.26 -4.52
N GLN A 271 16.71 -13.68 -5.73
CA GLN A 271 17.11 -12.30 -6.01
C GLN A 271 16.22 -11.29 -5.26
N MET A 272 14.90 -11.45 -5.32
CA MET A 272 13.96 -10.56 -4.63
C MET A 272 14.11 -10.66 -3.11
N ARG A 273 14.24 -11.86 -2.54
CA ARG A 273 14.47 -12.01 -1.10
C ARG A 273 15.80 -11.40 -0.65
N SER A 274 16.86 -11.54 -1.46
CA SER A 274 18.15 -10.88 -1.19
C SER A 274 18.02 -9.35 -1.22
N ALA A 275 17.34 -8.80 -2.21
CA ALA A 275 17.13 -7.35 -2.33
C ALA A 275 16.30 -6.79 -1.16
N TRP A 276 15.14 -7.37 -0.85
CA TRP A 276 14.31 -6.95 0.27
C TRP A 276 15.04 -7.11 1.61
N GLY A 277 15.73 -8.23 1.80
CA GLY A 277 16.54 -8.46 3.01
C GLY A 277 17.67 -7.43 3.16
N SER A 278 18.34 -7.07 2.06
CA SER A 278 19.42 -6.08 2.07
C SER A 278 18.89 -4.68 2.35
N PHE A 279 17.76 -4.28 1.76
CA PHE A 279 17.09 -3.03 2.10
C PHE A 279 16.65 -2.99 3.57
N ILE A 280 16.10 -4.09 4.10
CA ILE A 280 15.69 -4.13 5.52
C ILE A 280 16.90 -4.04 6.45
N ALA A 281 18.01 -4.69 6.09
CA ALA A 281 19.23 -4.70 6.90
C ALA A 281 19.94 -3.33 6.92
N ASP A 282 19.98 -2.65 5.77
CA ASP A 282 20.50 -1.29 5.59
C ASP A 282 19.64 -0.55 4.55
N PRO A 283 18.63 0.22 4.98
CA PRO A 283 17.76 0.95 4.06
C PRO A 283 18.48 2.05 3.27
N GLN A 284 19.64 2.51 3.72
CA GLN A 284 20.39 3.60 3.09
C GLN A 284 21.28 3.08 1.95
N HIS A 285 21.94 1.94 2.13
CA HIS A 285 22.95 1.44 1.18
C HIS A 285 22.78 -0.01 0.76
N GLY A 286 21.90 -0.77 1.39
CA GLY A 286 21.80 -2.23 1.20
C GLY A 286 21.49 -2.63 -0.24
N LEU A 287 20.65 -1.88 -0.94
CA LEU A 287 20.34 -2.12 -2.35
C LEU A 287 21.48 -1.68 -3.28
N GLN A 288 22.15 -0.57 -2.99
CA GLN A 288 23.32 -0.12 -3.76
C GLN A 288 24.48 -1.13 -3.66
N ALA A 289 24.68 -1.75 -2.49
CA ALA A 289 25.66 -2.81 -2.30
C ALA A 289 25.39 -4.06 -3.16
N LEU A 290 24.13 -4.27 -3.59
CA LEU A 290 23.74 -5.30 -4.56
C LEU A 290 23.87 -4.85 -6.02
N GLY A 291 24.35 -3.63 -6.27
CA GLY A 291 24.40 -3.02 -7.60
C GLY A 291 23.05 -2.50 -8.09
N TRP A 292 22.05 -2.33 -7.20
CA TRP A 292 20.78 -1.68 -7.55
C TRP A 292 20.91 -0.17 -7.33
N PRO A 293 21.02 0.63 -8.42
CA PRO A 293 21.23 2.06 -8.29
C PRO A 293 20.01 2.74 -7.65
N GLY A 294 20.27 3.83 -6.94
CA GLY A 294 19.21 4.74 -6.50
C GLY A 294 18.44 5.27 -7.70
N TYR A 295 17.16 5.57 -7.49
CA TYR A 295 16.31 6.13 -8.52
C TYR A 295 16.62 7.61 -8.76
N ASP A 296 17.02 7.91 -9.99
CA ASP A 296 17.12 9.28 -10.50
C ASP A 296 16.05 9.51 -11.60
N PRO A 297 15.13 10.48 -11.42
CA PRO A 297 14.16 10.83 -12.44
C PRO A 297 14.76 11.47 -13.69
N GLU A 298 15.98 12.03 -13.63
CA GLU A 298 16.65 12.72 -14.75
C GLU A 298 17.61 11.79 -15.53
N GLY A 299 17.91 10.60 -15.00
CA GLY A 299 18.61 9.53 -15.72
C GLY A 299 20.14 9.66 -15.79
N GLU A 300 20.75 10.45 -14.92
CA GLU A 300 22.21 10.42 -14.73
C GLU A 300 22.55 9.29 -13.75
N PHE A 301 22.88 8.11 -14.30
CA PHE A 301 23.51 7.05 -13.52
C PHE A 301 24.88 7.57 -13.02
N THR A 302 24.96 7.98 -11.75
CA THR A 302 26.24 8.24 -11.06
C THR A 302 26.81 6.97 -10.47
#